data_AF-A4FMH2-F1
#
_entry.id   AF-A4FMH2-F1
#
_cell.length_a   1.000
_cell.length_b   1.000
_cell.length_c   1.000
_cell.angle_alpha   90.00
_cell.angle_beta   90.00
_cell.angle_gamma   90.00
#
_symmetry.space_group_name_H-M   'P 1'
#
loop_
_entity.id
_entity.type
_entity.pdbx_description
1 polymer ?
#
loop_
_entity_poly.entity_id
_entity_poly.type
_entity_poly.pdbx_seq_one_letter_code
_entity_poly.pdbx_strand_id
1 'polypeptide(L)' 'MGLAIHACRSLCSWHRTPATLDGLPLLACRGCGSQWVRSEPWTPIDHTGRIPDEVREEAAKR' A
#
# COMPACT_ATOMS: atom_id res chain seq x y z
N MET A 1 -12.03 -19.67 12.17
CA MET A 1 -11.59 -19.15 10.85
C MET A 1 -10.32 -18.35 11.07
N GLY A 2 -9.19 -18.83 10.56
CA GLY A 2 -7.87 -18.23 10.80
C GLY A 2 -7.45 -17.30 9.68
N LEU A 3 -6.73 -16.23 10.03
CA LEU A 3 -6.11 -15.32 9.08
C LEU A 3 -4.98 -16.05 8.33
N ALA A 4 -5.00 -16.02 7.00
CA ALA A 4 -3.98 -16.64 6.16
C ALA A 4 -2.82 -15.65 5.92
N ILE A 5 -1.66 -15.91 6.52
CA ILE A 5 -0.43 -15.15 6.27
C ILE A 5 0.29 -15.78 5.10
N HIS A 6 0.37 -15.06 3.98
CA HIS A 6 1.10 -15.49 2.79
C HIS A 6 2.53 -14.96 2.84
N ALA A 7 3.50 -15.77 2.42
CA ALA A 7 4.88 -15.30 2.29
C ALA A 7 4.93 -14.08 1.35
N CYS A 8 5.67 -13.04 1.76
CA CYS A 8 5.90 -11.88 0.90
C CYS A 8 6.56 -12.36 -0.40
N ARG A 9 5.84 -12.25 -1.52
CA ARG A 9 6.36 -12.67 -2.84
C ARG A 9 7.39 -11.69 -3.41
N SER A 10 7.73 -10.63 -2.67
CA SER A 10 8.57 -9.52 -3.17
C SER A 10 8.07 -9.00 -4.53
N LEU A 11 6.75 -8.94 -4.68
CA LEU A 11 6.10 -8.36 -5.86
C LEU A 11 5.50 -6.99 -5.55
N CYS A 12 5.69 -6.48 -4.32
CA CYS A 12 5.09 -5.21 -3.93
C CYS A 12 5.59 -4.07 -4.82
N SER A 13 4.66 -3.47 -5.55
CA SER A 13 4.86 -2.31 -6.42
C SER A 13 3.64 -1.41 -6.25
N TRP A 14 3.73 -0.52 -5.27
CA TRP A 14 2.64 0.41 -4.97
C TRP A 14 2.50 1.45 -6.09
N HIS A 15 1.25 1.67 -6.48
CA HIS A 15 0.88 2.72 -7.42
C HIS A 15 -0.37 3.46 -6.94
N ARG A 16 -0.43 4.76 -7.18
CA ARG A 16 -1.63 5.56 -6.94
C ARG A 16 -2.73 5.14 -7.89
N THR A 17 -3.93 4.96 -7.35
CA THR A 17 -5.13 4.67 -8.15
C THR A 17 -6.00 5.91 -8.28
N PRO A 18 -6.89 5.99 -9.30
CA PRO A 18 -7.89 7.06 -9.38
C PRO A 18 -9.02 6.89 -8.35
N ALA A 19 -9.05 5.77 -7.61
CA ALA A 19 -10.07 5.51 -6.61
C ALA A 19 -9.75 6.20 -5.28
N THR A 20 -10.79 6.44 -4.49
CA THR A 20 -10.68 6.88 -3.11
C THR A 20 -11.44 5.90 -2.21
N LEU A 21 -10.96 5.76 -0.98
CA LEU A 21 -11.62 5.01 0.08
C LEU A 21 -11.81 5.95 1.27
N ASP A 22 -13.05 6.14 1.70
CA ASP A 22 -13.43 7.11 2.75
C ASP A 22 -12.93 8.54 2.48
N GLY A 23 -12.89 8.94 1.20
CA GLY A 23 -12.39 10.25 0.77
C GLY A 23 -10.86 10.37 0.76
N LEU A 24 -10.12 9.31 1.09
CA LEU A 24 -8.67 9.26 1.03
C LEU A 24 -8.20 8.65 -0.30
N PRO A 25 -7.12 9.15 -0.92
CA PRO A 25 -6.52 8.53 -2.09
C PRO A 25 -6.14 7.08 -1.80
N LEU A 26 -6.63 6.16 -2.64
CA LEU A 26 -6.35 4.74 -2.52
C LEU A 26 -5.10 4.40 -3.33
N LEU A 27 -4.12 3.79 -2.66
CA LEU A 27 -2.97 3.19 -3.31
C LEU A 27 -3.21 1.69 -3.41
N ALA A 28 -2.81 1.11 -4.52
CA ALA A 28 -2.88 -0.33 -4.72
C ALA A 28 -1.51 -0.88 -5.09
N CYS A 29 -1.28 -2.13 -4.74
CA CYS A 29 -0.09 -2.83 -5.13
C CYS A 29 -0.34 -3.60 -6.44
N ARG A 30 0.45 -3.35 -7.48
CA ARG A 30 0.34 -4.08 -8.75
C ARG A 30 0.68 -5.56 -8.65
N GLY A 31 1.58 -5.94 -7.74
CA GLY A 31 2.05 -7.33 -7.67
C GLY A 31 1.30 -8.25 -6.72
N CYS A 32 0.69 -7.72 -5.66
CA CYS A 32 -0.13 -8.52 -4.73
C CYS A 32 -1.60 -8.10 -4.67
N GLY A 33 -1.99 -6.99 -5.32
CA GLY A 33 -3.37 -6.50 -5.34
C GLY A 33 -3.82 -5.84 -4.03
N SER A 34 -2.95 -5.78 -3.01
CA SER A 34 -3.28 -5.13 -1.73
C SER A 34 -3.58 -3.66 -1.92
N GLN A 35 -4.45 -3.13 -1.07
CA GLN A 35 -4.85 -1.73 -1.09
C GLN A 35 -4.42 -1.07 0.22
N TRP A 36 -4.15 0.23 0.17
CA TRP A 36 -3.71 1.01 1.31
C TRP A 36 -4.19 2.45 1.20
N VAL A 37 -4.55 3.02 2.33
CA VAL A 37 -4.86 4.44 2.50
C VAL A 37 -4.07 4.99 3.68
N ARG A 38 -3.83 6.30 3.69
CA ARG A 38 -3.03 6.92 4.75
C ARG A 38 -3.61 6.81 6.16
N SER A 39 -4.89 6.45 6.34
CA SER A 39 -5.45 6.20 7.69
C SER A 39 -4.95 4.89 8.31
N GLU A 40 -4.37 3.98 7.51
CA GLU A 40 -3.86 2.72 8.01
C GLU A 40 -2.63 2.93 8.93
N PRO A 41 -2.49 2.12 10.00
CA PRO A 41 -1.42 2.28 10.98
C PRO A 41 -0.04 1.82 10.48
N TRP A 42 0.00 1.06 9.39
CA TRP A 42 1.23 0.54 8.79
C TRP A 42 1.56 1.32 7.50
N THR A 43 2.85 1.38 7.12
CA THR A 43 3.28 2.03 5.88
C THR A 43 3.79 0.98 4.89
N PRO A 44 3.24 0.93 3.66
CA PRO A 44 3.68 -0.03 2.67
C PRO A 44 5.11 0.19 2.24
N ILE A 45 5.79 -0.92 2.00
CA ILE A 45 7.15 -0.97 1.48
C ILE A 45 7.10 -1.79 0.18
N ASP A 46 7.81 -1.33 -0.83
CA ASP A 46 7.97 -2.07 -2.07
C ASP A 46 8.88 -3.30 -1.88
N HIS A 47 8.87 -4.18 -2.87
CA HIS A 47 9.78 -5.33 -2.95
C HIS A 47 11.26 -4.98 -2.83
N THR A 48 11.63 -3.72 -3.11
CA THR A 48 13.00 -3.21 -2.98
C THR A 48 13.40 -2.89 -1.54
N GLY A 49 12.47 -3.02 -0.57
CA GLY A 49 12.69 -2.61 0.82
C GLY A 49 12.61 -1.09 1.03
N ARG A 50 12.16 -0.33 0.03
CA ARG A 50 11.98 1.13 0.12
C ARG A 50 10.50 1.51 0.12
N ILE A 51 10.18 2.63 0.75
CA ILE A 51 8.84 3.23 0.66
C ILE A 51 8.77 4.00 -0.68
N PRO A 52 7.90 3.61 -1.62
CA PRO A 52 7.72 4.33 -2.88
C PRO A 52 7.26 5.77 -2.63
N ASP A 53 7.67 6.68 -3.53
CA ASP A 53 7.44 8.12 -3.38
C ASP A 53 5.97 8.47 -3.14
N GLU A 54 5.06 7.86 -3.88
CA GLU A 54 3.62 8.05 -3.70
C GLU A 54 3.08 7.67 -2.31
N VAL A 55 3.57 6.56 -1.75
CA VAL A 55 3.22 6.13 -0.39
C VAL A 55 3.82 7.12 0.60
N ARG A 56 5.06 7.56 0.37
CA ARG A 56 5.76 8.54 1.22
C ARG A 56 5.03 9.89 1.23
N GLU A 57 4.60 10.37 0.08
CA GLU A 57 3.86 11.62 -0.09
C GLU A 57 2.51 11.57 0.63
N GLU A 58 1.78 10.45 0.55
CA GLU A 58 0.50 10.31 1.24
C GLU A 58 0.65 10.04 2.74
N ALA A 59 1.68 9.29 3.15
CA ALA A 59 2.00 9.07 4.56
C ALA A 59 2.43 10.38 5.26
N ALA A 60 3.06 11.32 4.55
CA ALA A 60 3.41 12.63 5.06
C ALA A 60 2.19 13.55 5.30
N LYS A 61 1.01 13.20 4.78
CA LYS A 61 -0.26 13.95 4.93
C LYS A 61 -1.18 13.35 6.02
N ARG A 62 -0.67 12.39 6.80
CA ARG A 62 -1.36 11.75 7.90
C ARG A 62 -1.19 12.56 9.17
#